data_AF-A0A6A6DKR6-F1
#
_entry.id   AF-A0A6A6DKR6-F1
#
_cell.length_a   1.000
_cell.length_b   1.000
_cell.length_c   1.000
_cell.angle_alpha   90.00
_cell.angle_beta   90.00
_cell.angle_gamma   90.00
#
_symmetry.space_group_name_H-M   'P 1'
#
loop_
_entity.id
_entity.type
_entity.pdbx_description
1 polymer ?
#
loop_
_entity_poly.entity_id
_entity_poly.type
_entity_poly.pdbx_seq_one_letter_code
_entity_poly.pdbx_strand_id
1 'polypeptide(L)' 'LKPLKEATLRLKGRGASGRFSVIHKVIPTFKAILKAYENLFEQYGSVDFNKADAPE' A
#
# COMPACT_ATOMS: atom_id res chain seq x y z
N LEU A 1 -0.70 -5.15 -4.76
CA LEU A 1 0.06 -4.13 -3.97
C LEU A 1 1.54 -3.99 -4.32
N LYS A 2 2.06 -4.69 -5.33
CA LYS A 2 3.49 -4.68 -5.71
C LYS A 2 4.08 -3.28 -5.99
N PRO A 3 3.43 -2.38 -6.77
CA PRO A 3 4.00 -1.07 -7.07
C PRO A 3 4.20 -0.19 -5.83
N LEU A 4 3.26 -0.26 -4.89
CA LEU A 4 3.26 0.50 -3.64
C LEU A 4 4.35 0.03 -2.67
N LYS A 5 4.61 -1.29 -2.64
CA LYS A 5 5.74 -1.89 -1.88
C LYS A 5 7.09 -1.43 -2.45
N GLU A 6 7.26 -1.47 -3.77
CA GLU A 6 8.49 -1.04 -4.45
C GLU A 6 8.77 0.45 -4.25
N ALA A 7 7.75 1.31 -4.36
CA ALA A 7 7.87 2.74 -4.09
C ALA A 7 8.34 3.02 -2.65
N THR A 8 7.74 2.34 -1.67
CA THR A 8 8.11 2.46 -0.24
C THR A 8 9.57 2.06 0.01
N LEU A 9 10.06 0.99 -0.64
CA LEU A 9 11.45 0.55 -0.52
C LEU A 9 12.44 1.55 -1.13
N ARG A 10 12.14 2.07 -2.32
CA ARG A 10 12.98 3.09 -2.98
C ARG A 10 13.06 4.39 -2.16
N LEU A 11 11.94 4.79 -1.54
CA LEU A 11 11.89 5.96 -0.66
C LEU A 11 12.75 5.76 0.60
N LYS A 12 12.73 4.59 1.22
CA LYS A 12 13.59 4.28 2.38
C LYS A 12 15.08 4.39 2.03
N GLY A 13 15.49 3.87 0.86
CA GLY A 13 16.89 3.92 0.42
C GLY A 13 17.37 5.32 0.05
N ARG A 14 16.50 6.17 -0.50
CA ARG A 14 16.87 7.52 -0.97
C ARG A 14 16.69 8.63 0.07
N GLY A 15 15.78 8.45 1.03
CA GLY A 15 15.43 9.47 2.03
C GLY A 15 16.47 9.67 3.15
N ALA A 16 17.41 8.73 3.34
CA ALA A 16 18.43 8.81 4.38
C ALA A 16 19.53 9.84 4.10
N SER A 17 19.68 10.29 2.85
CA SER A 17 20.57 11.40 2.49
C SER A 17 19.86 12.73 2.72
N GLY A 18 20.47 13.64 3.48
CA GLY A 18 19.85 14.89 3.97
C GLY A 18 19.21 15.79 2.89
N ARG A 19 19.61 15.64 1.62
CA ARG A 19 18.97 16.34 0.47
C ARG A 19 17.54 15.91 0.17
N PHE A 20 17.12 14.74 0.63
CA PHE A 20 15.80 14.17 0.36
C PHE A 20 14.98 13.93 1.63
N SER A 21 15.30 14.64 2.73
CA SER A 21 14.61 14.50 4.02
C SER A 21 13.09 14.73 3.92
N VAL A 22 12.65 15.64 3.05
CA VAL A 22 11.21 15.88 2.76
C VAL A 22 10.55 14.66 2.10
N ILE A 23 11.27 13.96 1.22
CA ILE A 23 10.81 12.72 0.57
C ILE A 23 10.77 11.57 1.59
N HIS A 24 11.62 11.59 2.62
CA HIS A 24 11.54 10.61 3.70
C HIS A 24 10.25 10.79 4.54
N LYS A 25 9.75 12.02 4.69
CA LYS A 25 8.55 12.31 5.51
C LYS A 25 7.27 11.69 4.95
N VAL A 26 7.21 11.33 3.67
CA VAL A 26 6.05 10.65 3.06
C VAL A 26 6.05 9.12 3.22
N ILE A 27 7.14 8.52 3.72
CA ILE A 27 7.22 7.06 3.94
C ILE A 27 6.15 6.54 4.91
N PRO A 28 5.87 7.19 6.07
CA PRO A 28 4.80 6.78 6.97
C PRO A 28 3.44 6.76 6.27
N THR A 29 3.14 7.75 5.43
CA THR A 29 1.90 7.82 4.65
C THR A 29 1.76 6.64 3.70
N PHE A 30 2.82 6.31 2.95
CA PHE A 30 2.83 5.15 2.06
C PHE A 30 2.63 3.83 2.82
N LYS A 31 3.25 3.68 4.00
CA LYS A 31 3.04 2.51 4.86
C LYS A 31 1.59 2.40 5.35
N ALA A 32 0.97 3.52 5.75
CA ALA A 32 -0.42 3.54 6.20
C ALA A 32 -1.39 3.14 5.08
N ILE A 33 -1.21 3.68 3.87
CA ILE A 33 -2.00 3.31 2.68
C ILE A 33 -1.84 1.82 2.39
N LEU A 34 -0.59 1.32 2.42
CA LEU A 34 -0.30 -0.07 2.12
C LEU A 34 -0.99 -1.02 3.10
N LYS A 35 -0.97 -0.70 4.40
CA LYS A 35 -1.66 -1.47 5.44
C LYS A 35 -3.18 -1.43 5.27
N ALA A 36 -3.75 -0.28 4.90
CA ALA A 36 -5.18 -0.18 4.64
C ALA A 36 -5.61 -1.10 3.50
N TYR A 37 -4.84 -1.13 2.40
CA TYR A 37 -5.14 -2.03 1.29
C TYR A 37 -4.88 -3.51 1.60
N GLU A 38 -3.88 -3.85 2.42
CA GLU A 38 -3.68 -5.24 2.88
C GLU A 38 -4.87 -5.72 3.70
N ASN A 39 -5.37 -4.90 4.63
CA ASN A 39 -6.57 -5.20 5.40
C ASN A 39 -7.81 -5.37 4.51
N LEU A 40 -7.98 -4.50 3.49
CA LEU A 40 -9.09 -4.64 2.53
C LEU A 40 -8.93 -5.92 1.71
N PHE A 41 -7.72 -6.24 1.27
CA PHE A 41 -7.47 -7.47 0.50
C PHE A 41 -7.77 -8.72 1.32
N GLU A 42 -7.47 -8.73 2.62
CA GLU A 42 -7.86 -9.82 3.52
C GLU A 42 -9.38 -9.87 3.73
N GLN A 43 -10.03 -8.74 3.96
CA GLN A 43 -11.49 -8.67 4.14
C GLN A 43 -12.27 -9.14 2.91
N TYR A 44 -11.80 -8.79 1.72
CA TYR A 44 -12.41 -9.19 0.46
C TYR A 44 -11.85 -10.48 -0.12
N GLY A 45 -10.80 -11.06 0.49
CA GLY A 45 -10.16 -12.30 0.03
C GLY A 45 -11.07 -13.52 0.14
N SER A 46 -12.07 -13.49 1.03
CA SER A 46 -13.12 -14.51 1.13
C SER A 46 -14.39 -14.19 0.36
N VAL A 47 -14.47 -13.01 -0.27
CA VAL A 47 -15.64 -12.59 -1.04
C VAL A 47 -15.47 -13.08 -2.48
N ASP A 48 -16.25 -14.08 -2.86
CA ASP A 48 -16.36 -14.50 -4.24
C ASP A 48 -17.25 -13.53 -5.01
N PHE A 49 -16.63 -12.57 -5.69
CA PHE A 49 -17.33 -11.59 -6.54
C PHE A 49 -17.91 -12.21 -7.82
N ASN A 50 -17.59 -13.45 -8.14
CA ASN A 50 -18.14 -14.18 -9.29
C ASN A 50 -19.31 -15.10 -8.90
N LYS A 51 -19.74 -15.07 -7.63
CA LYS A 51 -20.86 -15.88 -7.16
C LYS A 51 -22.15 -15.35 -7.81
N ALA A 52 -22.88 -16.21 -8.49
CA ALA A 52 -24.06 -15.91 -9.30
C ALA A 52 -25.28 -15.30 -8.54
N ASP A 53 -25.12 -15.00 -7.26
CA ASP A 53 -26.16 -14.51 -6.33
C ASP A 53 -25.83 -13.10 -5.81
N ALA A 54 -24.97 -12.35 -6.54
CA ALA A 54 -24.76 -10.93 -6.25
C ALA A 54 -26.03 -10.15 -6.63
N PRO A 55 -26.63 -9.37 -5.71
CA PRO A 55 -27.86 -8.63 -6.00
C PRO A 55 -27.61 -7.61 -7.12
N GLU A 56 -28.54 -7.58 -8.10
CA GLU A 56 -28.58 -6.62 -9.21
C GLU A 56 -28.64 -5.15 -8.77
#